data_AF-A0A6A4UDY3-F1
#
_entry.id   AF-A0A6A4UDY3-F1
#
_cell.length_a   1.000
_cell.length_b   1.000
_cell.length_c   1.000
_cell.angle_alpha   90.00
_cell.angle_beta   90.00
_cell.angle_gamma   90.00
#
_symmetry.space_group_name_H-M   'P 1'
#
loop_
_entity.id
_entity.type
_entity.pdbx_description
1 polymer ?
#
loop_
_entity_poly.entity_id
_entity_poly.type
_entity_poly.pdbx_seq_one_letter_code
_entity_poly.pdbx_strand_id
1 'polypeptide(L)'
;MTRIHATCSVLAMVALASAGLAQDASLYEEVANPNSSFVRVVDAKSAVAMIQTVSFDSIAAGVTPYVVIDGEPEVNITAGELSATEKVDPATFYSFVVGADGTSALVVDKITRNPAQSDVTFYNLSDIASVDLYVPQAKAMAIEGIGKNDGGAVALKAPLTLDFEVRDGATVVATVPAVQLKRREGVAIVLSGTGGSYTATVTPNALAR
;
A
#
# COMPACT_ATOMS: atom_id res chain seq x y z
N MET A 1 -52.96 -77.39 28.70
CA MET A 1 -52.38 -77.68 27.36
C MET A 1 -52.13 -76.35 26.68
N THR A 2 -50.89 -75.89 26.68
CA THR A 2 -50.55 -74.52 26.26
C THR A 2 -49.40 -74.61 25.26
N ARG A 3 -49.64 -74.11 24.04
CA ARG A 3 -48.74 -74.23 22.89
C ARG A 3 -47.71 -73.10 22.84
N ILE A 4 -46.48 -73.50 22.52
CA ILE A 4 -45.32 -72.70 22.10
C ILE A 4 -45.68 -71.93 20.82
N HIS A 5 -45.29 -70.64 20.72
CA HIS A 5 -44.78 -70.05 19.48
C HIS A 5 -43.70 -69.02 19.81
N ALA A 6 -42.51 -69.29 19.31
CA ALA A 6 -41.37 -68.39 19.28
C ALA A 6 -41.61 -67.27 18.27
N THR A 7 -41.16 -66.05 18.56
CA THR A 7 -41.01 -65.02 17.54
C THR A 7 -39.76 -64.21 17.84
N CYS A 8 -38.73 -64.51 17.06
CA CYS A 8 -37.49 -63.75 16.94
C CYS A 8 -37.83 -62.41 16.26
N SER A 9 -37.53 -61.28 16.88
CA SER A 9 -37.64 -59.96 16.25
C SER A 9 -36.31 -59.24 16.35
N VAL A 10 -35.79 -58.93 15.17
CA VAL A 10 -34.47 -58.38 14.88
C VAL A 10 -34.42 -56.88 15.17
N LEU A 11 -33.29 -56.47 15.72
CA LEU A 11 -32.82 -55.14 16.03
C LEU A 11 -32.74 -54.22 14.79
N ALA A 12 -33.30 -53.01 14.87
CA ALA A 12 -33.04 -51.92 13.93
C ALA A 12 -32.75 -50.62 14.71
N MET A 13 -31.48 -50.34 14.97
CA MET A 13 -31.01 -49.03 15.42
C MET A 13 -30.93 -48.10 14.20
N VAL A 14 -31.75 -47.06 14.15
CA VAL A 14 -31.65 -45.98 13.17
C VAL A 14 -30.63 -44.97 13.72
N ALA A 15 -29.40 -45.01 13.19
CA ALA A 15 -28.42 -43.95 13.41
C ALA A 15 -28.79 -42.75 12.53
N LEU A 16 -29.21 -41.64 13.15
CA LEU A 16 -29.30 -40.35 12.47
C LEU A 16 -27.88 -39.90 12.12
N ALA A 17 -27.53 -39.98 10.84
CA ALA A 17 -26.34 -39.36 10.30
C ALA A 17 -26.51 -37.84 10.40
N SER A 18 -25.79 -37.21 11.32
CA SER A 18 -25.52 -35.78 11.28
C SER A 18 -24.82 -35.47 9.95
N ALA A 19 -25.49 -34.72 9.08
CA ALA A 19 -24.88 -34.13 7.90
C ALA A 19 -23.70 -33.25 8.34
N GLY A 20 -22.49 -33.79 8.25
CA GLY A 20 -21.27 -33.00 8.35
C GLY A 20 -21.24 -32.05 7.16
N LEU A 21 -21.47 -30.77 7.41
CA LEU A 21 -21.05 -29.71 6.51
C LEU A 21 -19.53 -29.83 6.41
N ALA A 22 -19.04 -30.40 5.30
CA ALA A 22 -17.65 -30.38 4.96
C ALA A 22 -17.21 -28.91 4.84
N GLN A 23 -16.54 -28.42 5.88
CA GLN A 23 -15.76 -27.19 5.83
C GLN A 23 -14.48 -27.49 5.04
N ASP A 24 -14.63 -27.70 3.72
CA ASP A 24 -13.49 -27.72 2.78
C ASP A 24 -13.11 -26.27 2.43
N ALA A 25 -12.95 -25.45 3.47
CA ALA A 25 -12.55 -24.07 3.38
C ALA A 25 -11.03 -24.02 3.20
N SER A 26 -10.64 -23.98 1.92
CA SER A 26 -9.42 -23.37 1.41
C SER A 26 -8.09 -24.01 1.84
N LEU A 27 -7.78 -25.16 1.23
CA LEU A 27 -6.42 -25.74 1.24
C LEU A 27 -5.44 -25.02 0.30
N TYR A 28 -5.89 -23.98 -0.40
CA TYR A 28 -5.08 -23.18 -1.30
C TYR A 28 -5.18 -21.73 -0.85
N GLU A 29 -4.03 -21.15 -0.45
CA GLU A 29 -3.91 -19.70 -0.40
C GLU A 29 -4.20 -19.16 -1.80
N GLU A 30 -5.06 -18.15 -1.89
CA GLU A 30 -5.35 -17.47 -3.15
C GLU A 30 -4.03 -16.89 -3.67
N VAL A 31 -3.51 -17.48 -4.75
CA VAL A 31 -2.26 -17.04 -5.35
C VAL A 31 -2.51 -15.66 -5.94
N ALA A 32 -1.83 -14.65 -5.40
CA ALA A 32 -1.92 -13.27 -5.88
C ALA A 32 -1.77 -13.24 -7.41
N ASN A 33 -2.74 -12.64 -8.09
CA ASN A 33 -2.76 -12.58 -9.55
C ASN A 33 -1.52 -11.81 -10.05
N PRO A 34 -0.67 -12.41 -10.91
CA PRO A 34 0.54 -11.72 -11.38
C PRO A 34 0.25 -10.48 -12.22
N ASN A 35 -0.99 -10.33 -12.71
CA ASN A 35 -1.44 -9.20 -13.50
C ASN A 35 -2.13 -8.10 -12.68
N SER A 36 -2.19 -8.21 -11.35
CA SER A 36 -2.77 -7.16 -10.53
C SER A 36 -1.96 -5.87 -10.65
N SER A 37 -2.65 -4.73 -10.69
CA SER A 37 -2.04 -3.44 -10.40
C SER A 37 -2.20 -3.11 -8.92
N PHE A 38 -1.42 -2.17 -8.42
CA PHE A 38 -1.37 -1.80 -7.01
C PHE A 38 -1.56 -0.30 -6.90
N VAL A 39 -2.61 0.16 -6.23
CA VAL A 39 -2.97 1.58 -6.22
C VAL A 39 -3.04 2.07 -4.78
N ARG A 40 -2.48 3.24 -4.48
CA ARG A 40 -2.65 3.93 -3.20
C ARG A 40 -2.98 5.40 -3.39
N VAL A 41 -3.41 6.05 -2.32
CA VAL A 41 -3.56 7.51 -2.25
C VAL A 41 -2.44 8.08 -1.40
N VAL A 42 -1.86 9.19 -1.87
CA VAL A 42 -0.91 10.02 -1.13
C VAL A 42 -1.51 11.42 -1.01
N ASP A 43 -2.01 11.76 0.18
CA ASP A 43 -2.70 13.02 0.46
C ASP A 43 -2.44 13.43 1.91
N ALA A 44 -1.80 14.58 2.12
CA ALA A 44 -1.46 15.10 3.44
C ALA A 44 -2.57 15.96 4.08
N LYS A 45 -3.65 16.26 3.35
CA LYS A 45 -4.76 17.13 3.79
C LYS A 45 -6.02 16.36 4.11
N SER A 46 -6.39 15.40 3.26
CA SER A 46 -7.62 14.65 3.44
C SER A 46 -7.46 13.59 4.52
N ALA A 47 -8.50 13.43 5.34
CA ALA A 47 -8.55 12.35 6.32
C ALA A 47 -8.97 11.01 5.68
N VAL A 48 -9.70 11.06 4.56
CA VAL A 48 -10.35 9.88 3.99
C VAL A 48 -9.99 9.66 2.53
N ALA A 49 -9.91 8.39 2.14
CA ALA A 49 -9.71 7.96 0.76
C ALA A 49 -10.54 6.71 0.45
N MET A 50 -10.85 6.50 -0.81
CA MET A 50 -11.46 5.27 -1.31
C MET A 50 -10.80 4.87 -2.62
N ILE A 51 -10.47 3.59 -2.75
CA ILE A 51 -9.96 3.00 -4.00
C ILE A 51 -10.88 1.83 -4.34
N GLN A 52 -11.63 1.95 -5.43
CA GLN A 52 -12.76 1.09 -5.77
C GLN A 52 -13.76 0.98 -4.61
N THR A 53 -13.79 -0.15 -3.92
CA THR A 53 -14.67 -0.42 -2.78
C THR A 53 -13.94 -0.41 -1.45
N VAL A 54 -12.62 -0.21 -1.44
CA VAL A 54 -11.79 -0.19 -0.23
C VAL A 54 -11.72 1.23 0.30
N SER A 55 -12.28 1.46 1.48
CA SER A 55 -12.29 2.76 2.16
C SER A 55 -11.22 2.86 3.25
N PHE A 56 -10.62 4.03 3.35
CA PHE A 56 -9.70 4.41 4.41
C PHE A 56 -10.28 5.62 5.15
N ASP A 57 -10.65 5.44 6.41
CA ASP A 57 -11.17 6.52 7.27
C ASP A 57 -10.03 7.37 7.88
N SER A 58 -8.79 6.99 7.61
CA SER A 58 -7.59 7.74 7.97
C SER A 58 -6.49 7.50 6.94
N ILE A 59 -5.84 8.57 6.48
CA ILE A 59 -4.62 8.51 5.66
C ILE A 59 -3.43 8.78 6.60
N ALA A 60 -2.96 7.73 7.27
CA ALA A 60 -1.89 7.85 8.26
C ALA A 60 -0.64 8.47 7.63
N ALA A 61 -0.15 9.57 8.23
CA ALA A 61 1.03 10.31 7.77
C ALA A 61 1.03 10.69 6.27
N GLY A 62 -0.16 10.76 5.68
CA GLY A 62 -0.38 11.16 4.29
C GLY A 62 -0.28 10.04 3.24
N VAL A 63 -0.23 8.76 3.64
CA VAL A 63 -0.16 7.63 2.70
C VAL A 63 -1.12 6.50 3.09
N THR A 64 -1.89 5.97 2.15
CA THR A 64 -2.64 4.71 2.34
C THR A 64 -1.77 3.49 2.00
N PRO A 65 -2.08 2.30 2.54
CA PRO A 65 -1.62 1.05 1.94
C PRO A 65 -2.04 0.94 0.47
N TYR A 66 -1.30 0.15 -0.31
CA TYR A 66 -1.68 -0.20 -1.67
C TYR A 66 -2.84 -1.19 -1.67
N VAL A 67 -3.89 -0.87 -2.40
CA VAL A 67 -4.97 -1.78 -2.75
C VAL A 67 -4.57 -2.57 -4.00
N VAL A 68 -4.81 -3.87 -3.97
CA VAL A 68 -4.61 -4.77 -5.12
C VAL A 68 -5.82 -4.63 -6.04
N ILE A 69 -5.58 -4.36 -7.32
CA ILE A 69 -6.59 -4.20 -8.34
C ILE A 69 -6.45 -5.34 -9.34
N ASP A 70 -7.39 -6.29 -9.31
CA ASP A 70 -7.29 -7.54 -10.06
C ASP A 70 -8.00 -7.45 -11.42
N GLY A 71 -7.21 -7.39 -12.49
CA GLY A 71 -7.71 -7.53 -13.87
C GLY A 71 -8.52 -6.34 -14.40
N GLU A 72 -8.70 -5.29 -13.62
CA GLU A 72 -9.38 -4.06 -14.03
C GLU A 72 -8.40 -3.10 -14.73
N PRO A 73 -8.75 -2.55 -15.91
CA PRO A 73 -7.90 -1.60 -16.65
C PRO A 73 -8.02 -0.15 -16.12
N GLU A 74 -9.04 0.12 -15.30
CA GLU A 74 -9.32 1.42 -14.72
C GLU A 74 -9.68 1.27 -13.24
N VAL A 75 -9.36 2.29 -12.46
CA VAL A 75 -9.59 2.34 -11.01
C VAL A 75 -10.31 3.63 -10.66
N ASN A 76 -11.39 3.53 -9.88
CA ASN A 76 -12.03 4.71 -9.30
C ASN A 76 -11.35 5.06 -7.98
N ILE A 77 -10.93 6.31 -7.84
CA ILE A 77 -10.21 6.81 -6.68
C ILE A 77 -10.93 8.04 -6.15
N THR A 78 -11.11 8.10 -4.84
CA THR A 78 -11.59 9.27 -4.12
C THR A 78 -10.58 9.63 -3.04
N ALA A 79 -10.25 10.91 -2.92
CA ALA A 79 -9.38 11.45 -1.88
C ALA A 79 -9.98 12.78 -1.38
N GLY A 80 -10.54 12.77 -0.16
CA GLY A 80 -11.37 13.89 0.30
C GLY A 80 -12.54 14.16 -0.64
N GLU A 81 -12.56 15.36 -1.25
CA GLU A 81 -13.60 15.78 -2.21
C GLU A 81 -13.23 15.47 -3.67
N LEU A 82 -11.99 15.06 -3.95
CA LEU A 82 -11.55 14.71 -5.30
C LEU A 82 -11.99 13.30 -5.67
N SER A 83 -12.46 13.14 -6.89
CA SER A 83 -12.77 11.84 -7.49
C SER A 83 -12.20 11.76 -8.89
N ALA A 84 -11.58 10.63 -9.23
CA ALA A 84 -11.00 10.36 -10.53
C ALA A 84 -11.22 8.90 -10.94
N THR A 85 -11.24 8.66 -12.25
CA THR A 85 -11.14 7.34 -12.86
C THR A 85 -9.83 7.31 -13.63
N GLU A 86 -8.92 6.45 -13.20
CA GLU A 86 -7.54 6.42 -13.68
C GLU A 86 -7.25 5.10 -14.38
N LYS A 87 -6.47 5.14 -15.46
CA LYS A 87 -6.03 3.93 -16.16
C LYS A 87 -4.84 3.31 -15.46
N VAL A 88 -4.86 1.99 -15.33
CA VAL A 88 -3.80 1.23 -14.67
C VAL A 88 -3.35 0.05 -15.52
N ASP A 89 -2.05 -0.12 -15.61
CA ASP A 89 -1.44 -1.25 -16.31
C ASP A 89 -1.16 -2.41 -15.33
N PRO A 90 -1.28 -3.66 -15.80
CA PRO A 90 -0.93 -4.84 -15.02
C PRO A 90 0.47 -4.76 -14.38
N ALA A 91 0.63 -5.40 -13.22
CA ALA A 91 1.90 -5.54 -12.49
C ALA A 91 2.60 -4.21 -12.13
N THR A 92 1.87 -3.09 -12.12
CA THR A 92 2.41 -1.75 -11.88
C THR A 92 1.88 -1.17 -10.57
N PHE A 93 2.75 -0.44 -9.86
CA PHE A 93 2.39 0.31 -8.66
C PHE A 93 2.12 1.76 -9.01
N TYR A 94 1.02 2.29 -8.49
CA TYR A 94 0.57 3.65 -8.69
C TYR A 94 0.28 4.34 -7.37
N SER A 95 0.63 5.62 -7.30
CA SER A 95 0.22 6.54 -6.26
C SER A 95 -0.61 7.66 -6.86
N PHE A 96 -1.86 7.77 -6.44
CA PHE A 96 -2.67 8.96 -6.71
C PHE A 96 -2.28 10.04 -5.71
N VAL A 97 -1.47 10.98 -6.17
CA VAL A 97 -0.88 12.05 -5.36
C VAL A 97 -1.80 13.26 -5.40
N VAL A 98 -2.19 13.76 -4.24
CA VAL A 98 -2.99 14.97 -4.07
C VAL A 98 -2.13 16.08 -3.49
N GLY A 99 -1.97 17.14 -4.27
CA GLY A 99 -1.15 18.29 -3.94
C GLY A 99 -1.75 19.24 -2.92
N ALA A 100 -0.88 20.05 -2.31
CA ALA A 100 -1.34 21.16 -1.47
C ALA A 100 -2.18 22.20 -2.24
N ASP A 101 -2.06 22.29 -3.57
CA ASP A 101 -2.90 23.16 -4.41
C ASP A 101 -4.24 22.54 -4.82
N GLY A 102 -4.55 21.32 -4.35
CA GLY A 102 -5.78 20.61 -4.66
C GLY A 102 -5.79 19.97 -6.04
N THR A 103 -4.69 20.00 -6.78
CA THR A 103 -4.53 19.21 -8.01
C THR A 103 -4.04 17.81 -7.69
N SER A 104 -4.29 16.86 -8.59
CA SER A 104 -3.89 15.46 -8.42
C SER A 104 -3.19 14.91 -9.65
N ALA A 105 -2.35 13.90 -9.44
CA ALA A 105 -1.69 13.15 -10.50
C ALA A 105 -1.58 11.66 -10.14
N LEU A 106 -1.67 10.80 -11.15
CA LEU A 106 -1.33 9.38 -11.01
C LEU A 106 0.15 9.18 -11.32
N VAL A 107 0.93 8.83 -10.30
CA VAL A 107 2.37 8.63 -10.38
C VAL A 107 2.68 7.13 -10.40
N VAL A 108 3.62 6.72 -11.26
CA VAL A 108 4.12 5.33 -11.29
C VAL A 108 5.26 5.16 -10.30
N ASP A 109 5.06 4.26 -9.34
CA ASP A 109 6.08 3.89 -8.38
C ASP A 109 6.93 2.74 -8.93
N LYS A 110 8.20 3.02 -9.22
CA LYS A 110 9.14 2.03 -9.76
C LYS A 110 9.67 1.08 -8.66
N ILE A 111 8.76 0.39 -8.00
CA ILE A 111 9.04 -0.60 -6.94
C ILE A 111 9.64 -1.85 -7.58
N THR A 112 10.79 -2.29 -7.07
CA THR A 112 11.52 -3.43 -7.62
C THR A 112 11.27 -4.74 -6.87
N ARG A 113 10.86 -4.68 -5.58
CA ARG A 113 10.65 -5.84 -4.70
C ARG A 113 11.86 -6.77 -4.61
N ASN A 114 13.08 -6.24 -4.71
CA ASN A 114 14.30 -7.03 -4.61
C ASN A 114 14.48 -7.65 -3.20
N PRO A 115 14.75 -8.96 -3.08
CA PRO A 115 14.94 -9.65 -1.79
C PRO A 115 16.01 -9.08 -0.86
N ALA A 116 17.01 -8.38 -1.40
CA ALA A 116 18.13 -7.81 -0.65
C ALA A 116 18.02 -6.30 -0.39
N GLN A 117 16.94 -5.66 -0.87
CA GLN A 117 16.76 -4.21 -0.81
C GLN A 117 15.47 -3.84 -0.09
N SER A 118 15.36 -2.54 0.18
CA SER A 118 14.13 -1.87 0.60
C SER A 118 13.79 -0.79 -0.42
N ASP A 119 12.55 -0.78 -0.91
CA ASP A 119 12.09 0.25 -1.84
C ASP A 119 11.69 1.52 -1.06
N VAL A 120 12.35 2.64 -1.35
CA VAL A 120 12.02 3.96 -0.79
C VAL A 120 11.28 4.75 -1.85
N THR A 121 10.05 5.15 -1.55
CA THR A 121 9.25 6.09 -2.34
C THR A 121 9.27 7.46 -1.69
N PHE A 122 9.27 8.52 -2.51
CA PHE A 122 9.28 9.90 -2.05
C PHE A 122 8.29 10.75 -2.86
N TYR A 123 7.51 11.60 -2.18
CA TYR A 123 6.51 12.47 -2.80
C TYR A 123 6.66 13.91 -2.34
N ASN A 124 6.46 14.84 -3.27
CA ASN A 124 6.44 16.27 -2.99
C ASN A 124 5.00 16.81 -3.07
N LEU A 125 4.35 16.93 -1.92
CA LEU A 125 3.02 17.55 -1.77
C LEU A 125 3.12 19.00 -1.30
N SER A 126 4.31 19.61 -1.37
CA SER A 126 4.54 20.99 -0.96
C SER A 126 4.30 21.98 -2.10
N ASP A 127 4.46 23.28 -1.80
CA ASP A 127 4.48 24.33 -2.82
C ASP A 127 5.87 24.55 -3.46
N ILE A 128 6.91 23.79 -3.07
CA ILE A 128 8.23 23.84 -3.69
C ILE A 128 8.18 23.20 -5.08
N ALA A 129 8.69 23.92 -6.09
CA ALA A 129 8.63 23.51 -7.49
C ALA A 129 9.27 22.14 -7.77
N SER A 130 10.40 21.86 -7.13
CA SER A 130 11.14 20.60 -7.25
C SER A 130 11.99 20.39 -6.00
N VAL A 131 12.05 19.15 -5.51
CA VAL A 131 12.87 18.77 -4.35
C VAL A 131 13.61 17.46 -4.57
N ASP A 132 14.66 17.28 -3.81
CA ASP A 132 15.50 16.09 -3.83
C ASP A 132 15.43 15.35 -2.49
N LEU A 133 15.57 14.03 -2.53
CA LEU A 133 15.78 13.19 -1.36
C LEU A 133 17.26 12.81 -1.29
N TYR A 134 17.95 13.26 -0.25
CA TYR A 134 19.38 13.07 -0.05
C TYR A 134 19.67 12.16 1.16
N VAL A 135 20.75 11.37 1.07
CA VAL A 135 21.24 10.51 2.16
C VAL A 135 22.59 11.05 2.65
N PRO A 136 22.65 11.73 3.81
CA PRO A 136 23.88 12.33 4.32
C PRO A 136 25.01 11.34 4.55
N GLN A 137 24.71 10.17 5.11
CA GLN A 137 25.71 9.13 5.41
C GLN A 137 26.41 8.62 4.14
N ALA A 138 25.70 8.59 3.02
CA ALA A 138 26.23 8.14 1.72
C ALA A 138 26.78 9.30 0.87
N LYS A 139 26.55 10.54 1.29
CA LYS A 139 26.82 11.77 0.53
C LYS A 139 26.25 11.73 -0.89
N ALA A 140 25.05 11.16 -1.04
CA ALA A 140 24.47 10.87 -2.35
C ALA A 140 22.98 11.23 -2.39
N MET A 141 22.52 11.63 -3.57
CA MET A 141 21.09 11.78 -3.86
C MET A 141 20.48 10.40 -4.00
N ALA A 142 19.40 10.15 -3.25
CA ALA A 142 18.59 8.95 -3.41
C ALA A 142 17.60 9.11 -4.56
N ILE A 143 16.95 10.27 -4.64
CA ILE A 143 15.95 10.62 -5.65
C ILE A 143 16.12 12.12 -5.95
N GLU A 144 16.14 12.48 -7.23
CA GLU A 144 16.36 13.87 -7.68
C GLU A 144 15.15 14.39 -8.45
N GLY A 145 14.92 15.70 -8.37
CA GLY A 145 14.04 16.42 -9.29
C GLY A 145 12.55 16.12 -9.12
N ILE A 146 12.08 15.81 -7.91
CA ILE A 146 10.66 15.49 -7.68
C ILE A 146 9.84 16.78 -7.70
N GLY A 147 9.11 16.96 -8.80
CA GLY A 147 8.24 18.10 -9.02
C GLY A 147 7.05 18.14 -8.06
N LYS A 148 6.30 19.24 -8.09
CA LYS A 148 5.03 19.33 -7.35
C LYS A 148 4.08 18.20 -7.74
N ASN A 149 3.46 17.60 -6.72
CA ASN A 149 2.43 16.56 -6.84
C ASN A 149 2.92 15.34 -7.62
N ASP A 150 4.22 15.08 -7.54
CA ASP A 150 4.92 13.99 -8.19
C ASP A 150 5.63 13.13 -7.14
N GLY A 151 6.20 12.01 -7.59
CA GLY A 151 6.98 11.13 -6.76
C GLY A 151 8.01 10.30 -7.52
N GLY A 152 8.90 9.69 -6.75
CA GLY A 152 9.93 8.80 -7.26
C GLY A 152 10.15 7.61 -6.34
N ALA A 153 10.83 6.59 -6.86
CA ALA A 153 11.18 5.39 -6.12
C ALA A 153 12.64 5.01 -6.36
N VAL A 154 13.30 4.49 -5.32
CA VAL A 154 14.65 3.91 -5.40
C VAL A 154 14.77 2.69 -4.51
N ALA A 155 15.43 1.65 -4.98
CA ALA A 155 15.74 0.47 -4.20
C ALA A 155 17.10 0.61 -3.50
N LEU A 156 17.11 0.65 -2.17
CA LEU A 156 18.31 0.80 -1.36
C LEU A 156 18.69 -0.52 -0.68
N LYS A 157 19.98 -0.74 -0.45
CA LYS A 157 20.46 -1.95 0.24
C LYS A 157 19.85 -2.06 1.64
N ALA A 158 19.51 -3.28 2.07
CA ALA A 158 18.95 -3.53 3.40
C ALA A 158 19.52 -4.84 4.03
N PRO A 159 19.54 -4.97 5.37
CA PRO A 159 19.02 -4.03 6.37
C PRO A 159 20.02 -2.93 6.73
N LEU A 160 19.53 -1.73 7.01
CA LEU A 160 20.30 -0.62 7.57
C LEU A 160 19.36 0.51 8.02
N THR A 161 19.88 1.46 8.79
CA THR A 161 19.16 2.67 9.22
C THR A 161 19.82 3.88 8.57
N LEU A 162 19.02 4.73 7.91
CA LEU A 162 19.49 5.96 7.28
C LEU A 162 18.75 7.16 7.81
N ASP A 163 19.40 8.31 7.71
CA ASP A 163 18.73 9.60 7.78
C ASP A 163 18.51 10.06 6.35
N PHE A 164 17.40 10.76 6.13
CA PHE A 164 17.11 11.42 4.87
C PHE A 164 16.96 12.91 5.08
N GLU A 165 17.44 13.68 4.12
CA GLU A 165 17.21 15.12 4.01
C GLU A 165 16.38 15.36 2.76
N VAL A 166 15.35 16.18 2.89
CA VAL A 166 14.65 16.75 1.73
C VAL A 166 15.28 18.10 1.44
N ARG A 167 15.69 18.31 0.19
CA ARG A 167 16.44 19.49 -0.22
C ARG A 167 15.74 20.26 -1.34
N ASP A 168 15.77 21.58 -1.23
CA ASP A 168 15.51 22.53 -2.32
C ASP A 168 16.87 23.10 -2.76
N GLY A 169 17.44 22.48 -3.78
CA GLY A 169 18.83 22.71 -4.20
C GLY A 169 19.82 22.44 -3.06
N ALA A 170 20.48 23.49 -2.57
CA ALA A 170 21.46 23.39 -1.47
C ALA A 170 20.83 23.49 -0.07
N THR A 171 19.55 23.87 0.02
CA THR A 171 18.87 24.13 1.29
C THR A 171 18.18 22.87 1.78
N VAL A 172 18.44 22.44 3.01
CA VAL A 172 17.67 21.39 3.67
C VAL A 172 16.36 21.98 4.17
N VAL A 173 15.23 21.47 3.67
CA VAL A 173 13.89 21.96 4.02
C VAL A 173 13.17 21.07 5.03
N ALA A 174 13.52 19.77 5.08
CA ALA A 174 13.04 18.84 6.08
C ALA A 174 14.03 17.69 6.29
N THR A 175 13.96 17.02 7.43
CA THR A 175 14.76 15.83 7.73
C THR A 175 13.88 14.70 8.23
N VAL A 176 14.25 13.47 7.90
CA VAL A 176 13.63 12.24 8.39
C VAL A 176 14.72 11.36 8.99
N PRO A 177 14.93 11.44 10.31
CA PRO A 177 15.99 10.69 10.97
C PRO A 177 15.61 9.22 11.16
N ALA A 178 16.62 8.37 11.23
CA ALA A 178 16.54 7.00 11.70
C ALA A 178 15.50 6.11 10.99
N VAL A 179 15.36 6.26 9.68
CA VAL A 179 14.50 5.41 8.84
C VAL A 179 15.09 4.01 8.75
N GLN A 180 14.36 3.03 9.29
CA GLN A 180 14.75 1.62 9.24
C GLN A 180 14.39 1.02 7.90
N LEU A 181 15.41 0.64 7.12
CA LEU A 181 15.24 -0.08 5.87
C LEU A 181 15.37 -1.58 6.14
N LYS A 182 14.29 -2.31 5.86
CA LYS A 182 14.22 -3.77 6.01
C LYS A 182 14.11 -4.43 4.65
N ARG A 183 14.72 -5.62 4.53
CA ARG A 183 14.68 -6.39 3.29
C ARG A 183 13.24 -6.73 2.94
N ARG A 184 12.88 -6.60 1.66
CA ARG A 184 11.54 -6.93 1.13
C ARG A 184 10.40 -6.04 1.66
N GLU A 185 10.73 -5.02 2.43
CA GLU A 185 9.80 -3.99 2.87
C GLU A 185 10.15 -2.70 2.14
N GLY A 186 9.25 -1.74 2.14
CA GLY A 186 9.53 -0.40 1.65
C GLY A 186 9.05 0.65 2.63
N VAL A 187 9.39 1.91 2.34
CA VAL A 187 8.88 3.07 3.04
C VAL A 187 8.46 4.14 2.04
N ALA A 188 7.44 4.91 2.38
CA ALA A 188 7.06 6.15 1.73
C ALA A 188 7.47 7.32 2.61
N ILE A 189 8.16 8.28 2.01
CA ILE A 189 8.48 9.57 2.60
C ILE A 189 7.62 10.62 1.88
N VAL A 190 6.94 11.46 2.64
CA VAL A 190 6.08 12.51 2.07
C VAL A 190 6.53 13.86 2.59
N LEU A 191 6.96 14.75 1.69
CA LEU A 191 7.13 16.16 2.00
C LEU A 191 5.77 16.86 1.88
N SER A 192 5.39 17.59 2.92
CA SER A 192 4.19 18.42 2.96
C SER A 192 4.49 19.78 3.58
N GLY A 193 3.62 20.76 3.32
CA GLY A 193 3.73 22.12 3.84
C GLY A 193 3.76 23.19 2.76
N THR A 194 3.59 24.44 3.16
CA THR A 194 3.54 25.60 2.26
C THR A 194 4.15 26.83 2.92
N GLY A 195 4.62 27.79 2.13
CA GLY A 195 5.05 29.10 2.63
C GLY A 195 6.28 29.04 3.55
N GLY A 196 7.21 28.11 3.28
CA GLY A 196 8.47 28.00 4.03
C GLY A 196 8.40 27.13 5.29
N SER A 197 7.25 26.58 5.64
CA SER A 197 7.10 25.64 6.75
C SER A 197 6.82 24.23 6.21
N TYR A 198 7.83 23.37 6.24
CA TYR A 198 7.76 22.03 5.65
C TYR A 198 8.00 20.94 6.68
N THR A 199 7.34 19.81 6.46
CA THR A 199 7.48 18.59 7.27
C THR A 199 7.59 17.38 6.36
N ALA A 200 8.47 16.45 6.71
CA ALA A 200 8.57 15.17 6.04
C ALA A 200 8.12 14.07 7.00
N THR A 201 7.20 13.21 6.53
CA THR A 201 6.73 12.04 7.26
C THR A 201 7.25 10.77 6.62
N VAL A 202 7.25 9.66 7.37
CA VAL A 202 7.63 8.34 6.86
C VAL A 202 6.61 7.29 7.29
N THR A 203 6.26 6.39 6.38
CA THR A 203 5.33 5.27 6.64
C THR A 203 5.78 4.03 5.88
N PRO A 204 5.61 2.81 6.43
CA PRO A 204 5.89 1.59 5.68
C PRO A 204 5.05 1.48 4.41
N ASN A 205 5.66 1.01 3.32
CA ASN A 205 4.93 0.56 2.14
C ASN A 205 4.22 -0.75 2.50
N ALA A 206 2.91 -0.69 2.65
CA ALA A 206 2.07 -1.83 2.99
C ALA A 206 1.08 -2.14 1.86
N LEU A 207 0.64 -3.40 1.79
CA LEU A 207 -0.57 -3.77 1.06
C LEU A 207 -1.76 -3.69 2.01
N ALA A 208 -2.91 -3.24 1.50
CA ALA A 208 -4.19 -3.35 2.17
C ALA A 208 -4.49 -4.83 2.43
N ARG A 209 -5.04 -5.12 3.60
CA ARG A 209 -5.44 -6.46 4.03
C ARG A 209 -6.94 -6.63 3.92
#